data_AF-A5BBE7-F1
#
_entry.id   AF-A5BBE7-F1
#
_cell.length_a   1.000
_cell.length_b   1.000
_cell.length_c   1.000
_cell.angle_alpha   90.00
_cell.angle_beta   90.00
_cell.angle_gamma   90.00
#
_symmetry.space_group_name_H-M   'P 1'
#
loop_
_entity.id
_entity.type
_entity.pdbx_description
1 polymer ?
#
loop_
_entity_poly.entity_id
_entity_poly.type
_entity_poly.pdbx_seq_one_letter_code
_entity_poly.pdbx_strand_id
1 'polypeptide(L)'
;MANAHRRRNQLARVKVNGMWFTKDSEIKEEAISGLRANFDKSELIPIGRIENVEDLAEELGCKVGRLSSAYLGMSLGAPFKSAAAWNGIKERFRKRLAMWKWQYISNEGANHLNSRHFV
;
A
#
# COMPACT_ATOMS: atom_id res chain seq x y z
N MET A 1 22.27 -38.14 33.67
CA MET A 1 23.04 -36.90 33.42
C MET A 1 22.49 -36.23 32.16
N ALA A 2 22.20 -34.92 32.29
CA ALA A 2 21.94 -33.90 31.26
C ALA A 2 20.86 -34.14 30.19
N ASN A 3 19.62 -33.73 30.48
CA ASN A 3 18.63 -33.37 29.47
C ASN A 3 18.68 -31.84 29.29
N ALA A 4 19.26 -31.37 28.18
CA ALA A 4 19.40 -29.95 27.90
C ALA A 4 19.22 -29.66 26.41
N HIS A 5 17.98 -29.73 25.93
CA HIS A 5 17.62 -29.07 24.67
C HIS A 5 16.34 -28.25 24.82
N ARG A 6 16.36 -27.31 25.77
CA ARG A 6 15.33 -26.28 25.90
C ARG A 6 15.77 -25.07 25.08
N ARG A 7 15.56 -25.10 23.76
CA ARG A 7 15.65 -23.88 22.94
C ARG A 7 14.47 -22.99 23.31
N ARG A 8 14.68 -22.09 24.26
CA ARG A 8 13.82 -20.93 24.51
C ARG A 8 13.89 -20.05 23.26
N ASN A 9 12.90 -20.15 22.38
CA ASN A 9 12.70 -19.17 21.33
C ASN A 9 12.08 -17.91 21.98
N GLN A 10 12.94 -17.08 22.58
CA GLN A 10 12.59 -15.76 23.12
C GLN A 10 12.50 -14.77 21.96
N LEU A 11 11.46 -14.87 21.13
CA LEU A 11 11.21 -13.81 20.15
C LEU A 11 10.13 -12.87 20.69
N ALA A 12 10.39 -11.59 20.46
CA ALA A 12 9.64 -10.45 20.97
C ALA A 12 8.15 -10.60 20.62
N ARG A 13 7.30 -10.30 21.59
CA ARG A 13 5.86 -10.28 21.41
C ARG A 13 5.48 -8.85 21.12
N VAL A 14 5.05 -8.58 19.90
CA VAL A 14 4.58 -7.27 19.50
C VAL A 14 3.06 -7.19 19.70
N LYS A 15 2.60 -6.12 20.34
CA LYS A 15 1.17 -5.86 20.55
C LYS A 15 0.72 -4.72 19.65
N VAL A 16 -0.15 -5.00 18.69
CA VAL A 16 -0.78 -3.99 17.83
C VAL A 16 -2.29 -4.08 18.01
N ASN A 17 -2.93 -2.97 18.41
CA ASN A 17 -4.39 -2.87 18.60
C ASN A 17 -5.03 -3.96 19.49
N GLY A 18 -4.31 -4.41 20.53
CA GLY A 18 -4.78 -5.45 21.44
C GLY A 18 -4.51 -6.89 20.96
N MET A 19 -4.07 -7.07 19.72
CA MET A 19 -3.68 -8.35 19.14
C MET A 19 -2.17 -8.58 19.34
N TRP A 20 -1.79 -9.80 19.71
CA TRP A 20 -0.40 -10.22 19.76
C TRP A 20 0.01 -10.77 18.40
N PHE A 21 1.03 -10.17 17.80
CA PHE A 21 1.68 -10.70 16.62
C PHE A 21 2.88 -11.52 17.05
N THR A 22 2.92 -12.77 16.61
CA THR A 22 4.06 -13.67 16.77
C THR A 22 4.44 -14.20 15.39
N LYS A 23 5.70 -14.62 15.20
CA LYS A 23 6.10 -15.35 13.99
C LYS A 23 5.13 -16.51 13.66
N ASP A 24 4.60 -17.15 14.71
CA ASP A 24 3.62 -18.24 14.59
C ASP A 24 2.24 -17.76 14.11
N SER A 25 1.81 -16.53 14.43
CA SER A 25 0.55 -15.99 13.90
C SER A 25 0.66 -15.66 12.41
N GLU A 26 1.84 -15.20 11.96
CA GLU A 26 2.13 -14.95 10.55
C GLU A 26 2.10 -16.26 9.73
N ILE A 27 2.77 -17.32 10.22
CA ILE A 27 2.76 -18.64 9.60
C ILE A 27 1.34 -19.22 9.53
N LYS A 28 0.53 -19.00 10.58
CA LYS A 28 -0.88 -19.42 10.58
C LYS A 28 -1.71 -18.67 9.53
N GLU A 29 -1.49 -17.38 9.35
CA GLU A 29 -2.23 -16.58 8.38
C GLU A 29 -1.84 -16.91 6.93
N GLU A 30 -0.55 -17.16 6.67
CA GLU A 30 -0.08 -17.69 5.38
C GLU A 30 -0.69 -19.06 5.09
N ALA A 31 -0.78 -19.95 6.09
CA ALA A 31 -1.39 -21.27 5.92
C ALA A 31 -2.91 -21.22 5.67
N ILE A 32 -3.63 -20.27 6.26
CA ILE A 32 -5.08 -20.11 6.07
C ILE A 32 -5.39 -19.41 4.74
N SER A 33 -4.62 -18.38 4.38
CA SER A 33 -4.86 -17.57 3.18
C SER A 33 -4.21 -18.14 1.92
N GLY A 34 -3.16 -18.96 2.06
CA GLY A 34 -2.30 -19.39 0.96
C GLY A 34 -1.47 -18.25 0.34
N LEU A 35 -1.42 -17.09 0.99
CA LEU A 35 -0.74 -15.89 0.50
C LEU A 35 0.46 -15.54 1.36
N ARG A 36 1.60 -15.29 0.70
CA ARG A 36 2.81 -14.81 1.34
C ARG A 36 2.90 -13.28 1.24
N ALA A 37 2.98 -12.61 2.38
CA ALA A 37 3.18 -11.16 2.42
C ALA A 37 4.56 -10.76 1.85
N ASN A 38 4.63 -9.61 1.17
CA ASN A 38 5.87 -9.05 0.66
C ASN A 38 6.25 -7.82 1.48
N PHE A 39 7.14 -7.99 2.44
CA PHE A 39 7.54 -6.92 3.35
C PHE A 39 8.47 -5.88 2.71
N ASP A 40 9.22 -6.24 1.67
CA ASP A 40 10.06 -5.29 0.90
C ASP A 40 9.22 -4.19 0.25
N LYS A 41 7.97 -4.51 -0.11
CA LYS A 41 6.99 -3.58 -0.70
C LYS A 41 5.99 -3.00 0.30
N SER A 42 5.99 -3.49 1.53
CA SER A 42 5.03 -3.06 2.55
C SER A 42 5.62 -2.00 3.47
N GLU A 43 4.76 -1.14 3.99
CA GLU A 43 5.13 -0.09 4.94
C GLU A 43 4.24 -0.17 6.19
N LEU A 44 4.85 -0.03 7.37
CA LEU A 44 4.15 0.11 8.65
C LEU A 44 3.77 1.59 8.84
N ILE A 45 2.47 1.90 8.75
CA ILE A 45 1.97 3.27 8.90
C ILE A 45 1.33 3.40 10.30
N PRO A 46 1.88 4.22 11.21
CA PRO A 46 1.28 4.44 12.51
C PRO A 46 0.01 5.31 12.37
N ILE A 47 -1.07 4.87 13.02
CA ILE A 47 -2.31 5.64 13.14
C ILE A 47 -2.39 6.19 14.56
N GLY A 48 -2.16 7.50 14.72
CA GLY A 48 -2.09 8.16 16.03
C GLY A 48 -0.67 8.22 16.61
N ARG A 49 -0.56 8.49 17.92
CA ARG A 49 0.73 8.45 18.62
C ARG A 49 1.04 7.02 19.05
N ILE A 50 2.10 6.47 18.51
CA ILE A 50 2.64 5.16 18.85
C ILE A 50 4.11 5.37 19.15
N GLU A 51 4.57 4.93 20.31
CA GLU A 51 6.00 4.91 20.66
C GLU A 51 6.64 3.66 20.03
N ASN A 52 7.90 3.76 19.61
CA ASN A 52 8.70 2.64 19.07
C ASN A 52 8.20 2.04 17.74
N VAL A 53 7.71 2.88 16.81
CA VAL A 53 7.24 2.41 15.49
C VAL A 53 8.39 1.87 14.64
N GLU A 54 9.58 2.44 14.81
CA GLU A 54 10.81 2.04 14.13
C GLU A 54 11.22 0.62 14.52
N ASP A 55 11.24 0.32 15.83
CA ASP A 55 11.56 -1.01 16.35
C ASP A 55 10.58 -2.07 15.82
N LEU A 56 9.29 -1.72 15.75
CA LEU A 56 8.23 -2.57 15.22
C LEU A 56 8.40 -2.86 13.73
N ALA A 57 8.82 -1.88 12.95
CA ALA A 57 9.05 -2.04 11.52
C ALA A 57 10.30 -2.91 11.24
N GLU A 58 11.35 -2.73 12.04
CA GLU A 58 12.55 -3.56 11.98
C GLU A 58 12.25 -5.03 12.30
N GLU A 59 11.44 -5.29 13.34
CA GLU A 59 11.04 -6.65 13.71
C GLU A 59 10.21 -7.34 12.60
N LEU A 60 9.34 -6.59 11.94
CA LEU A 60 8.53 -7.06 10.82
C LEU A 60 9.29 -7.12 9.49
N GLY A 61 10.50 -6.54 9.42
CA GLY A 61 11.28 -6.44 8.19
C GLY A 61 10.65 -5.56 7.11
N CYS A 62 9.90 -4.53 7.49
CA CYS A 62 9.26 -3.57 6.59
C CYS A 62 9.68 -2.13 6.90
N LYS A 63 9.32 -1.17 6.04
CA LYS A 63 9.69 0.25 6.24
C LYS A 63 8.64 0.98 7.07
N VAL A 64 9.03 1.96 7.88
CA VAL A 64 8.05 2.88 8.48
C VAL A 64 7.53 3.84 7.40
N GLY A 65 6.22 3.78 7.15
CA GLY A 65 5.52 4.68 6.24
C GLY A 65 4.91 5.86 6.98
N ARG A 66 4.62 6.93 6.25
CA ARG A 66 3.82 8.06 6.76
C ARG A 66 2.44 8.04 6.12
N LEU A 67 1.43 8.47 6.88
CA LEU A 67 0.05 8.64 6.41
C LEU A 67 -0.08 9.89 5.51
N SER A 68 0.78 9.97 4.49
CA SER A 68 0.72 10.87 3.34
C SER A 68 0.71 10.06 2.04
N SER A 69 0.42 8.76 2.12
CA SER A 69 0.50 7.86 0.98
C SER A 69 -0.66 8.09 0.03
N ALA A 70 -0.33 8.18 -1.26
CA ALA A 70 -1.33 8.22 -2.31
C ALA A 70 -1.78 6.78 -2.59
N TYR A 71 -2.87 6.30 -1.97
CA TYR A 71 -3.39 4.97 -2.26
C TYR A 71 -4.07 4.96 -3.63
N LEU A 72 -3.61 4.07 -4.53
CA LEU A 72 -4.05 4.04 -5.94
C LEU A 72 -3.92 5.40 -6.65
N GLY A 73 -3.00 6.23 -6.16
CA GLY A 73 -2.76 7.58 -6.66
C GLY A 73 -3.84 8.61 -6.27
N MET A 74 -4.54 8.39 -5.16
CA MET A 74 -5.37 9.37 -4.42
C MET A 74 -4.77 9.65 -3.05
N SER A 75 -4.81 10.90 -2.59
CA SER A 75 -4.37 11.24 -1.24
C SER A 75 -5.26 10.55 -0.19
N LEU A 76 -4.66 9.69 0.63
CA LEU A 76 -5.34 9.20 1.83
C LEU A 76 -5.60 10.38 2.77
N GLY A 77 -6.81 10.45 3.34
CA GLY A 77 -7.24 11.56 4.21
C GLY A 77 -7.83 12.77 3.48
N ALA A 78 -7.93 12.75 2.14
CA ALA A 78 -8.74 13.74 1.43
C ALA A 78 -10.21 13.65 1.89
N PRO A 79 -10.94 14.77 2.06
CA PRO A 79 -12.35 14.73 2.40
C PRO A 79 -13.11 13.85 1.38
N PHE A 80 -13.95 12.93 1.86
CA PHE A 80 -14.59 11.92 0.99
C PHE A 80 -15.48 12.51 -0.11
N LYS A 81 -15.94 13.76 0.06
CA LYS A 81 -16.73 14.51 -0.92
C LYS A 81 -15.89 15.45 -1.80
N SER A 82 -14.56 15.43 -1.68
CA SER A 82 -13.69 16.34 -2.43
C SER A 82 -13.53 15.87 -3.88
N ALA A 83 -14.18 16.56 -4.81
CA ALA A 83 -13.96 16.35 -6.24
C ALA A 83 -12.50 16.66 -6.66
N ALA A 84 -11.82 17.56 -5.93
CA ALA A 84 -10.43 17.92 -6.19
C ALA A 84 -9.47 16.75 -5.92
N ALA A 85 -9.80 15.83 -5.02
CA ALA A 85 -9.01 14.62 -4.75
C ALA A 85 -8.80 13.74 -5.99
N TRP A 86 -9.71 13.84 -6.98
CA TRP A 86 -9.67 13.07 -8.24
C TRP A 86 -8.82 13.71 -9.35
N ASN A 87 -8.32 14.93 -9.16
CA ASN A 87 -7.63 15.66 -10.23
C ASN A 87 -6.35 14.95 -10.69
N GLY A 88 -5.57 14.37 -9.76
CA GLY A 88 -4.36 13.62 -10.09
C GLY A 88 -4.65 12.38 -10.94
N ILE A 89 -5.76 11.69 -10.69
CA ILE A 89 -6.21 10.55 -11.51
C ILE A 89 -6.63 11.03 -12.90
N LYS A 90 -7.51 12.04 -12.97
CA LYS A 90 -8.01 12.61 -14.23
C LYS A 90 -6.85 13.02 -15.14
N GLU A 91 -5.82 13.65 -14.58
CA GLU A 91 -4.64 14.07 -15.34
C GLU A 91 -3.82 12.89 -15.89
N ARG A 92 -3.63 11.82 -15.10
CA ARG A 92 -2.96 10.60 -15.59
C ARG A 92 -3.71 9.95 -16.74
N PHE A 93 -5.04 9.88 -16.67
CA PHE A 93 -5.86 9.36 -17.76
C PHE A 93 -5.78 10.24 -19.01
N ARG A 94 -5.85 11.57 -18.86
CA ARG A 94 -5.68 12.51 -19.98
C ARG A 94 -4.35 12.33 -20.69
N LYS A 95 -3.25 12.20 -19.96
CA LYS A 95 -1.90 11.98 -20.54
C LYS A 95 -1.80 10.65 -21.29
N ARG A 96 -2.30 9.56 -20.72
CA ARG A 96 -2.33 8.24 -21.39
C ARG A 96 -3.18 8.26 -22.65
N LEU A 97 -4.35 8.89 -22.58
CA LEU A 97 -5.24 9.02 -23.72
C LEU A 97 -4.61 9.87 -24.83
N ALA A 98 -3.96 10.99 -24.49
CA ALA A 98 -3.28 11.84 -25.46
C ALA A 98 -2.16 11.07 -26.19
N MET A 99 -1.33 10.33 -25.46
CA MET A 99 -0.28 9.50 -26.05
C MET A 99 -0.85 8.40 -26.95
N TRP A 100 -1.90 7.71 -26.50
CA TRP A 100 -2.56 6.67 -27.31
C TRP A 100 -3.17 7.26 -28.59
N LYS A 101 -3.85 8.41 -28.51
CA LYS A 101 -4.38 9.12 -29.67
C LYS A 101 -3.27 9.47 -30.67
N TRP A 102 -2.13 9.96 -30.18
CA TRP A 102 -0.99 10.31 -31.03
C TRP A 102 -0.38 9.10 -31.75
N GLN A 103 -0.36 7.94 -31.10
CA GLN A 103 0.22 6.71 -31.66
C GLN A 103 -0.68 6.00 -32.67
N TYR A 104 -2.01 6.07 -32.51
CA TYR A 104 -2.92 5.15 -33.20
C TYR A 104 -4.05 5.81 -34.01
N ILE A 105 -4.20 7.13 -33.97
CA ILE A 105 -5.27 7.82 -34.70
C ILE A 105 -4.68 8.58 -35.89
N SER A 106 -5.19 8.30 -37.10
CA SER A 106 -4.86 9.10 -38.29
C SER A 106 -5.40 10.52 -38.16
N ASN A 107 -4.79 11.50 -38.85
CA ASN A 107 -5.19 12.92 -38.75
C ASN A 107 -6.70 13.17 -38.94
N GLU A 108 -7.37 12.33 -39.73
CA GLU A 108 -8.81 12.41 -40.01
C GLU A 108 -9.67 11.95 -38.81
N GLY A 109 -9.29 10.88 -38.12
CA GLY A 109 -9.96 10.40 -36.90
C GLY A 109 -9.74 11.32 -35.69
N ALA A 110 -8.60 12.03 -35.66
CA ALA A 110 -8.27 12.97 -34.59
C ALA A 110 -9.17 14.22 -34.63
N ASN A 111 -9.46 14.72 -35.83
CA ASN A 111 -10.33 15.88 -36.04
C ASN A 111 -11.79 15.58 -35.66
N HIS A 112 -12.29 14.38 -35.94
CA HIS A 112 -13.68 14.01 -35.58
C HIS A 112 -13.89 13.86 -34.06
N LEU A 113 -12.87 13.42 -33.31
CA LEU A 113 -12.97 13.22 -31.86
C LEU A 113 -12.78 14.50 -31.04
N ASN A 114 -12.02 15.48 -31.53
CA ASN A 114 -11.85 16.77 -30.84
C ASN A 114 -13.07 17.69 -30.96
N SER A 115 -13.94 17.47 -31.95
CA SER A 115 -15.20 18.22 -32.13
C SER A 115 -16.27 17.87 -31.09
N ARG A 116 -16.14 16.72 -30.40
CA ARG A 116 -17.02 16.34 -29.30
C ARG A 116 -16.37 16.72 -27.99
N HIS A 117 -16.59 17.96 -27.54
CA HIS A 117 -16.38 18.31 -26.14
C HIS A 117 -17.26 17.39 -25.28
N PHE A 118 -16.63 16.48 -24.54
CA PHE A 118 -17.26 15.86 -23.37
C PHE A 118 -17.35 16.94 -22.29
N VAL A 119 -18.45 17.70 -22.33
CA VAL A 119 -18.98 18.47 -21.19
C VAL A 119 -19.69 17.51 -20.25
#